data_AF-A0A2M7QW37-F1
#
_entry.id   AF-A0A2M7QW37-F1
#
_cell.length_a   1.000
_cell.length_b   1.000
_cell.length_c   1.000
_cell.angle_alpha   90.00
_cell.angle_beta   90.00
_cell.angle_gamma   90.00
#
_symmetry.space_group_name_H-M   'P 1'
#
loop_
_entity.id
_entity.type
_entity.pdbx_description
1 polymer ?
#
loop_
_entity_poly.entity_id
_entity_poly.type
_entity_poly.pdbx_seq_one_letter_code
_entity_poly.pdbx_strand_id
1 'polypeptide(L)' 'MTGAPIVPGFMFRNPDDSFTLRIEKPVEFSPSGDKDKDLVGLINVYKKVMEDYIRKYPEQWYVFRKFWVQ' A
#
# COMPACT_ATOMS: atom_id res chain seq x y z
N MET A 1 -12.46 -6.97 -13.16
CA MET A 1 -11.37 -7.32 -12.22
C MET A 1 -11.09 -8.80 -12.41
N THR A 2 -9.83 -9.20 -12.53
CA THR A 2 -9.43 -10.58 -12.89
C THR A 2 -9.60 -11.59 -11.75
N GLY A 3 -9.98 -11.14 -10.56
CA GLY A 3 -10.03 -11.97 -9.34
C GLY A 3 -8.67 -12.28 -8.73
N ALA A 4 -7.58 -11.75 -9.31
CA ALA A 4 -6.24 -11.94 -8.77
C ALA A 4 -6.10 -11.22 -7.41
N PRO A 5 -5.43 -11.86 -6.42
CA PRO A 5 -5.18 -11.23 -5.14
C PRO A 5 -4.22 -10.05 -5.28
N ILE A 6 -4.47 -8.98 -4.54
CA ILE A 6 -3.56 -7.84 -4.42
C ILE A 6 -2.77 -8.01 -3.14
N VAL A 7 -1.44 -8.09 -3.28
CA VAL A 7 -0.52 -8.33 -2.16
C VAL A 7 0.41 -7.12 -2.03
N PRO A 8 0.30 -6.32 -0.96
CA PRO A 8 1.20 -5.21 -0.72
C PRO A 8 2.62 -5.69 -0.42
N GLY A 9 3.61 -5.07 -1.04
CA GLY A 9 5.02 -5.34 -0.81
C GLY A 9 5.79 -4.05 -0.55
N PHE A 10 6.63 -4.04 0.49
CA PHE A 10 7.42 -2.88 0.89
C PHE A 10 8.87 -3.29 1.12
N MET A 11 9.80 -2.46 0.65
CA MET A 11 11.22 -2.64 0.90
C MET A 11 11.74 -1.40 1.62
N PHE A 12 12.48 -1.61 2.70
CA PHE A 12 13.09 -0.54 3.48
C PHE A 12 14.51 -0.95 3.88
N ARG A 13 15.36 0.07 4.05
CA ARG A 13 16.76 -0.01 4.46
C ARG A 13 16.85 -0.06 5.98
N ASN A 14 17.70 -0.94 6.49
CA ASN A 14 17.99 -1.06 7.90
C ASN A 14 19.19 -0.17 8.30
N PRO A 15 19.44 0.04 9.60
CA PRO A 15 20.59 0.83 10.07
C PRO A 15 21.96 0.26 9.69
N ASP A 16 22.05 -1.04 9.40
CA ASP A 16 23.27 -1.75 9.02
C ASP A 16 23.47 -1.85 7.50
N ASP A 17 22.79 -1.00 6.73
CA ASP A 17 22.81 -0.96 5.26
C ASP A 17 22.20 -2.19 4.55
N SER A 18 21.66 -3.15 5.30
CA SER A 18 20.85 -4.22 4.72
C SER A 18 19.45 -3.74 4.32
N PHE A 19 18.73 -4.55 3.54
CA PHE A 19 17.36 -4.26 3.13
C PHE A 19 16.42 -5.37 3.59
N THR A 20 15.24 -5.00 4.05
CA THR A 20 14.16 -5.94 4.36
C THR A 20 13.03 -5.77 3.37
N LEU A 21 12.74 -6.84 2.62
CA LEU A 21 11.52 -6.97 1.85
C LEU A 21 10.43 -7.57 2.74
N ARG A 22 9.30 -6.88 2.82
CA ARG A 22 8.13 -7.29 3.56
C ARG A 22 6.96 -7.47 2.61
N ILE A 23 6.48 -8.71 2.52
CA ILE A 23 5.29 -9.10 1.76
C ILE A 23 4.16 -9.25 2.77
N GLU A 24 3.11 -8.45 2.62
CA GLU A 24 1.94 -8.50 3.48
C GLU A 24 0.97 -9.61 3.08
N LYS A 25 -0.05 -9.83 3.91
CA LYS A 25 -1.18 -10.68 3.52
C LYS A 25 -1.92 -10.07 2.33
N PRO A 26 -2.58 -10.89 1.49
CA PRO A 26 -3.49 -10.38 0.47
C PRO A 26 -4.51 -9.42 1.08
N VAL A 27 -4.82 -8.34 0.37
CA VAL A 27 -5.91 -7.44 0.73
C VAL A 27 -7.22 -8.21 0.64
N GLU A 28 -7.91 -8.35 1.77
CA GLU A 28 -9.24 -8.94 1.81
C GLU A 28 -10.26 -7.93 1.26
N PHE A 29 -10.94 -8.33 0.19
CA PHE A 29 -11.94 -7.49 -0.47
C PHE A 29 -13.04 -8.36 -1.08
N SER A 30 -14.29 -8.04 -0.76
CA SER A 30 -15.47 -8.69 -1.32
C SER A 30 -16.18 -7.69 -2.26
N PRO A 31 -16.20 -7.94 -3.58
CA PRO A 31 -16.85 -7.06 -4.55
C PRO A 31 -18.35 -6.93 -4.28
N SER A 32 -18.86 -5.69 -4.30
CA SER A 32 -20.29 -5.39 -4.19
C SER A 32 -21.01 -5.48 -5.54
N GLY A 33 -20.26 -5.54 -6.66
CA GLY A 33 -20.79 -5.54 -8.03
C GLY A 33 -20.88 -4.16 -8.66
N ASP A 34 -20.74 -3.10 -7.86
CA ASP A 34 -20.58 -1.72 -8.31
C ASP A 34 -19.09 -1.41 -8.45
N LYS A 35 -18.61 -1.32 -9.69
CA LYS A 35 -17.18 -1.17 -9.99
C LYS A 35 -16.55 0.07 -9.36
N ASP A 36 -17.27 1.17 -9.30
CA ASP A 36 -16.72 2.43 -8.80
C ASP A 36 -16.59 2.39 -7.27
N LYS A 37 -17.61 1.85 -6.60
CA LYS A 37 -17.55 1.61 -5.14
C LYS A 37 -16.48 0.59 -4.79
N ASP A 38 -16.36 -0.47 -5.59
CA ASP A 38 -15.40 -1.53 -5.36
C ASP A 38 -13.96 -1.01 -5.52
N LEU A 39 -13.70 -0.19 -6.53
CA LEU A 39 -12.42 0.46 -6.74
C LEU A 39 -12.04 1.33 -5.54
N VAL A 40 -12.95 2.21 -5.10
CA VAL A 40 -12.70 3.10 -3.95
C VAL A 40 -12.48 2.31 -2.66
N GLY A 41 -13.30 1.29 -2.41
CA GLY A 41 -13.19 0.43 -1.24
C GLY A 41 -11.84 -0.29 -1.19
N LEU A 42 -11.46 -0.92 -2.29
CA LEU A 42 -10.18 -1.63 -2.44
C LEU A 42 -8.97 -0.70 -2.24
N ILE A 43 -9.00 0.46 -2.89
CA ILE A 43 -7.96 1.48 -2.77
C ILE A 43 -7.84 1.98 -1.32
N ASN A 44 -8.95 2.11 -0.59
CA ASN A 44 -8.91 2.55 0.81
C ASN A 44 -8.31 1.50 1.75
N VAL A 45 -8.54 0.20 1.51
CA VAL A 45 -7.88 -0.86 2.30
C VAL A 45 -6.39 -0.88 2.02
N TYR A 46 -5.99 -0.82 0.74
CA TYR A 46 -4.58 -0.75 0.36
C TYR A 46 -3.87 0.49 0.92
N LYS A 47 -4.49 1.67 0.84
CA LYS A 47 -3.93 2.92 1.35
C LYS A 47 -3.61 2.86 2.83
N LYS A 48 -4.47 2.26 3.66
CA LYS A 48 -4.21 2.11 5.11
C LYS A 48 -2.90 1.37 5.38
N VAL A 49 -2.67 0.26 4.67
CA VAL A 49 -1.41 -0.50 4.80
C VAL A 49 -0.22 0.37 4.38
N MET A 50 -0.32 1.07 3.24
CA MET A 50 0.73 1.97 2.77
C MET A 50 1.05 3.09 3.78
N GLU A 51 0.02 3.73 4.34
CA GLU A 51 0.16 4.81 5.32
C GLU A 51 0.87 4.35 6.59
N ASP A 52 0.64 3.12 7.04
CA ASP A 52 1.32 2.55 8.21
C ASP A 52 2.82 2.36 7.96
N TYR A 53 3.21 1.90 6.76
CA TYR A 53 4.62 1.78 6.38
C TYR A 53 5.29 3.14 6.22
N ILE A 54 4.62 4.11 5.61
CA ILE A 54 5.14 5.47 5.47
C ILE A 54 5.33 6.10 6.86
N ARG A 55 4.38 5.91 7.78
CA ARG A 55 4.50 6.43 9.15
C ARG A 55 5.65 5.77 9.93
N LYS A 56 5.93 4.49 9.66
CA LYS A 56 7.01 3.74 10.30
C LYS A 56 8.40 4.10 9.75
N TYR A 57 8.50 4.41 8.46
CA TYR A 57 9.76 4.73 7.76
C TYR A 57 9.65 6.05 6.95
N PRO A 58 9.29 7.17 7.58
CA PRO A 58 8.97 8.41 6.87
C PRO A 58 10.16 8.97 6.08
N GLU A 59 11.38 8.78 6.58
CA GLU A 59 12.62 9.21 5.94
C GLU A 59 12.95 8.44 4.65
N GLN A 60 12.33 7.27 4.46
CA GLN A 60 12.53 6.41 3.30
C GLN A 60 11.40 6.52 2.28
N TRP A 61 10.38 7.35 2.55
CA TRP A 61 9.31 7.61 1.60
C TRP A 61 9.76 8.61 0.53
N TYR A 62 10.30 8.07 -0.57
CA TYR A 62 10.95 8.81 -1.65
C TYR A 62 9.95 9.54 -2.57
N VAL A 63 9.22 10.52 -2.06
CA VAL A 63 8.21 11.31 -2.80
C VAL A 63 8.54 12.80 -2.78
N PHE A 64 9.30 13.25 -3.78
CA PHE A 64 9.75 14.65 -3.94
C PHE A 64 8.77 15.54 -4.70
N ARG A 65 7.71 14.94 -5.26
CA ARG A 65 6.67 15.66 -5.99
C ARG A 65 5.51 15.95 -5.05
N LYS A 66 4.73 17.01 -5.32
CA LYS A 66 3.43 17.20 -4.66
C LYS A 66 2.56 15.98 -4.95
N PHE A 67 2.38 15.15 -3.94
CA PHE A 67 1.62 13.90 -4.03
C PHE A 67 0.21 14.06 -3.48
N TRP A 68 0.07 14.86 -2.44
CA TRP A 68 -1.22 15.25 -1.90
C TRP A 68 -1.64 16.58 -2.51
N VAL A 69 -2.78 16.58 -3.21
CA VAL A 69 -3.47 17.80 -3.59
C VAL A 69 -4.30 18.20 -2.36
N GLN A 70 -4.10 19.43 -1.87
CA GLN A 70 -4.94 20.02 -0.83
C GLN A 70 -6.39 20.15 -1.30
#